data_AF-A0A968VYD9-F1
#
_entry.id   AF-A0A968VYD9-F1
#
_cell.length_a   1.000
_cell.length_b   1.000
_cell.length_c   1.000
_cell.angle_alpha   90.00
_cell.angle_beta   90.00
_cell.angle_gamma   90.00
#
_symmetry.space_group_name_H-M   'P 1'
#
loop_
_entity.id
_entity.type
_entity.pdbx_description
1 polymer ?
#
loop_
_entity_poly.entity_id
_entity_poly.type
_entity_poly.pdbx_seq_one_letter_code
_entity_poly.pdbx_strand_id
1 'polypeptide(L)'
;MAKNFLISLIVLFPGLVFSQIGGTQTYSFLHLTNSARVAALGGKIGSSDDVDLNFAYHNPALLHNSLNNHLVMNYVGYFAGVKYGYAAYANKIGRVGMFSAGLHYANYGKF
;
A
#
# COMPACT_ATOMS: atom_id res chain seq x y z
N MET A 1 20.94 -42.39 -23.32
CA MET A 1 19.67 -42.04 -23.98
C MET A 1 18.70 -41.30 -23.04
N ALA A 2 18.43 -41.83 -21.84
CA ALA A 2 17.53 -41.19 -20.86
C ALA A 2 17.93 -39.76 -20.41
N LYS A 3 19.23 -39.47 -20.28
CA LYS A 3 19.74 -38.14 -19.89
C LYS A 3 19.38 -37.05 -20.90
N ASN A 4 19.53 -37.31 -22.19
CA ASN A 4 19.22 -36.37 -23.27
C ASN A 4 17.71 -36.13 -23.39
N PHE A 5 16.90 -37.16 -23.11
CA PHE A 5 15.45 -37.05 -23.05
C PHE A 5 14.97 -36.16 -21.89
N LEU A 6 15.54 -36.34 -20.69
CA LEU A 6 15.27 -35.49 -19.52
C LEU A 6 15.63 -34.02 -19.76
N ILE A 7 16.76 -33.75 -20.40
CA ILE A 7 17.18 -32.38 -20.74
C ILE A 7 16.19 -31.75 -21.72
N SER A 8 15.76 -32.49 -22.76
CA SER A 8 14.76 -32.02 -23.72
C SER A 8 13.42 -31.69 -23.05
N LEU A 9 12.99 -32.54 -22.12
CA LEU A 9 11.75 -32.35 -21.36
C LEU A 9 11.79 -31.08 -20.49
N ILE A 10 12.91 -30.81 -19.82
CA ILE A 10 13.09 -29.62 -18.98
C ILE A 10 13.10 -28.34 -19.83
N VAL A 11 13.71 -28.38 -21.02
CA VAL A 11 13.80 -27.21 -21.91
C VAL A 11 12.45 -26.87 -22.56
N LEU A 12 11.60 -27.86 -22.81
CA LEU A 12 10.29 -27.67 -23.45
C LEU A 12 9.16 -27.34 -22.46
N PHE A 13 9.35 -27.60 -21.17
CA PHE A 13 8.37 -27.36 -20.11
C PHE A 13 7.88 -25.90 -19.97
N PRO A 14 8.73 -24.85 -20.13
CA PRO A 14 8.30 -23.45 -20.01
C PRO A 14 7.26 -23.01 -21.06
N GLY A 15 7.18 -23.70 -22.21
CA GLY A 15 6.22 -23.38 -23.27
C GLY A 15 4.77 -23.79 -22.98
N LEU A 16 4.54 -24.57 -21.92
CA LEU A 16 3.22 -25.04 -21.49
C LEU A 16 2.60 -24.16 -20.38
N VAL A 17 3.33 -23.16 -19.90
CA VAL A 17 2.90 -22.31 -18.80
C VAL A 17 2.29 -21.03 -19.36
N PHE A 18 1.09 -20.66 -18.89
CA PHE A 18 0.53 -19.34 -19.18
C PHE A 18 1.36 -18.26 -18.47
N SER A 19 1.61 -17.14 -19.16
CA SER A 19 2.29 -15.99 -18.52
C SER A 19 1.48 -15.49 -17.33
N GLN A 20 2.19 -14.91 -16.35
CA GLN A 20 1.56 -14.33 -15.18
C GLN A 20 0.67 -13.16 -15.61
N ILE A 21 -0.57 -13.13 -15.12
CA ILE A 21 -1.45 -11.96 -15.26
C ILE A 21 -0.90 -10.87 -14.31
N GLY A 22 0.14 -10.18 -14.74
CA GLY A 22 0.72 -9.04 -14.04
C GLY A 22 0.04 -7.75 -14.47
N GLY A 23 -0.28 -6.87 -13.50
CA GLY A 23 -0.65 -5.49 -13.81
C GLY A 23 -2.08 -5.27 -14.29
N THR A 24 -3.07 -5.96 -13.73
CA THR A 24 -4.50 -5.67 -14.00
C THR A 24 -5.00 -4.36 -13.38
N GLN A 25 -4.15 -3.65 -12.64
CA GLN A 25 -4.49 -2.46 -11.90
C GLN A 25 -3.70 -1.25 -12.41
N THR A 26 -4.41 -0.15 -12.69
CA THR A 26 -3.83 1.10 -13.20
C THR A 26 -3.10 1.90 -12.12
N TYR A 27 -3.59 1.86 -10.88
CA TYR A 27 -3.09 2.67 -9.77
C TYR A 27 -2.63 1.82 -8.58
N SER A 28 -1.78 0.82 -8.87
CA SER A 28 -1.25 -0.12 -7.86
C SER A 28 -0.52 0.56 -6.69
N PHE A 29 -0.06 1.81 -6.85
CA PHE A 29 0.56 2.58 -5.76
C PHE A 29 -0.41 2.85 -4.59
N LEU A 30 -1.74 2.83 -4.82
CA LEU A 30 -2.74 2.97 -3.78
C LEU A 30 -2.76 1.77 -2.81
N HIS A 31 -2.19 0.63 -3.22
CA HIS A 31 -2.02 -0.54 -2.37
C HIS A 31 -0.73 -0.50 -1.52
N LEU A 32 0.13 0.51 -1.71
CA LEU A 32 1.29 0.70 -0.84
C LEU A 32 0.84 1.16 0.55
N THR A 33 1.55 0.70 1.58
CA THR A 33 1.21 1.03 2.96
C THR A 33 1.49 2.50 3.24
N ASN A 34 0.52 3.22 3.81
CA ASN A 34 0.60 4.66 4.02
C ASN A 34 1.44 5.07 5.26
N SER A 35 1.75 4.14 6.15
CA SER A 35 2.54 4.40 7.37
C SER A 35 3.38 3.20 7.79
N ALA A 36 4.44 3.44 8.57
CA ALA A 36 5.27 2.39 9.13
C ALA A 36 4.50 1.45 10.08
N ARG A 37 3.56 1.99 10.86
CA ARG A 37 2.73 1.20 11.77
C ARG A 37 1.81 0.25 11.01
N VAL A 38 1.14 0.73 9.97
CA VAL A 38 0.31 -0.13 9.12
C VAL A 38 1.16 -1.19 8.43
N ALA A 39 2.37 -0.84 7.96
CA ALA A 39 3.28 -1.81 7.38
C ALA A 39 3.69 -2.92 8.37
N ALA A 40 4.02 -2.55 9.62
CA ALA A 40 4.34 -3.50 10.68
C ALA A 40 3.16 -4.42 11.05
N LEU A 41 1.92 -3.94 10.89
CA LEU A 41 0.69 -4.70 11.13
C LEU A 41 0.24 -5.55 9.92
N GLY A 42 1.08 -5.71 8.89
CA GLY A 42 0.77 -6.55 7.73
C GLY A 42 0.01 -5.83 6.60
N GLY A 43 -0.09 -4.51 6.66
CA GLY A 43 -0.47 -3.67 5.51
C GLY A 43 -1.97 -3.48 5.29
N LYS A 44 -2.83 -4.07 6.11
CA LYS A 44 -4.29 -3.89 6.06
C LYS A 44 -4.85 -3.72 7.47
N ILE A 45 -5.59 -2.64 7.70
CA ILE A 45 -6.29 -2.40 8.97
C ILE A 45 -7.80 -2.39 8.69
N GLY A 46 -8.49 -3.46 9.08
CA GLY A 46 -9.95 -3.54 8.99
C GLY A 46 -10.64 -2.91 10.19
N SER A 47 -10.19 -3.26 11.39
CA SER A 47 -10.63 -2.69 12.66
C SER A 47 -9.43 -2.62 13.62
N SER A 48 -9.44 -1.63 14.51
CA SER A 48 -8.46 -1.48 15.57
C SER A 48 -9.07 -0.63 16.68
N ASP A 49 -8.75 -0.97 17.94
CA ASP A 49 -9.11 -0.14 19.09
C ASP A 49 -8.15 1.05 19.26
N ASP A 50 -6.99 0.99 18.60
CA ASP A 50 -6.00 2.04 18.65
C ASP A 50 -6.41 3.24 17.78
N VAL A 51 -6.13 4.44 18.29
CA VAL A 51 -6.40 5.67 17.55
C VAL A 51 -5.17 6.12 16.76
N ASP A 52 -5.30 6.13 15.44
CA ASP A 52 -4.26 6.58 14.51
C ASP A 52 -4.88 7.19 13.26
N LEU A 53 -4.48 8.40 12.90
CA LEU A 53 -4.99 9.04 11.68
C LEU A 53 -4.64 8.27 10.41
N ASN A 54 -3.53 7.51 10.42
CA ASN A 54 -3.17 6.67 9.29
C ASN A 54 -4.19 5.55 9.01
N PHE A 55 -4.98 5.15 10.01
CA PHE A 55 -5.98 4.09 9.84
C PHE A 55 -7.22 4.57 9.09
N ALA A 56 -7.53 5.87 9.13
CA ALA A 56 -8.66 6.46 8.42
C ALA A 56 -8.57 6.29 6.89
N TYR A 57 -7.35 6.12 6.33
CA TYR A 57 -7.16 5.79 4.93
C TYR A 57 -7.68 4.39 4.57
N HIS A 58 -7.50 3.41 5.47
CA HIS A 58 -7.93 2.02 5.25
C HIS A 58 -9.40 1.81 5.60
N ASN A 59 -9.86 2.48 6.66
CA ASN A 59 -11.24 2.45 7.10
C ASN A 59 -11.63 3.81 7.68
N PRO A 60 -12.45 4.61 6.95
CA PRO A 60 -12.92 5.91 7.44
C PRO A 60 -13.68 5.84 8.77
N ALA A 61 -14.26 4.69 9.13
CA ALA A 61 -14.94 4.50 10.42
C ALA A 61 -13.99 4.53 11.62
N LEU A 62 -12.68 4.37 11.41
CA LEU A 62 -11.64 4.48 12.45
C LEU A 62 -11.22 5.93 12.71
N LEU A 63 -11.80 6.90 12.00
CA LEU A 63 -11.57 8.32 12.27
C LEU A 63 -12.20 8.71 13.62
N HIS A 64 -11.35 9.00 14.60
CA HIS A 64 -11.76 9.26 15.97
C HIS A 64 -11.74 10.75 16.34
N ASN A 65 -12.64 11.18 17.24
CA ASN A 65 -12.75 12.58 17.69
C ASN A 65 -11.50 13.13 18.41
N SER A 66 -10.65 12.26 18.96
CA SER A 66 -9.39 12.67 19.59
C SER A 66 -8.33 13.10 18.57
N LEU A 67 -8.56 12.87 17.28
CA LEU A 67 -7.68 13.29 16.18
C LEU A 67 -7.93 14.74 15.73
N ASN A 68 -8.62 15.56 16.53
CA ASN A 68 -8.82 16.97 16.20
C ASN A 68 -7.49 17.73 16.14
N ASN A 69 -7.25 18.44 15.04
CA ASN A 69 -6.01 19.15 14.74
C ASN A 69 -4.78 18.23 14.65
N HIS A 70 -4.99 16.99 14.22
CA HIS A 70 -3.92 16.00 14.12
C HIS A 70 -3.36 15.98 12.70
N LEU A 71 -2.03 16.06 12.57
CA LEU A 71 -1.30 15.99 11.31
C LEU A 71 -0.37 14.77 11.36
N VAL A 72 -0.39 13.96 10.30
CA VAL A 72 0.56 12.85 10.09
C VAL A 72 1.30 13.04 8.79
N MET A 73 2.58 12.65 8.78
CA MET A 73 3.44 12.62 7.61
C MET A 73 4.29 11.36 7.64
N ASN A 74 4.35 10.65 6.53
CA ASN A 74 5.08 9.41 6.36
C ASN A 74 5.84 9.43 5.04
N TYR A 75 7.00 8.77 5.04
CA TYR A 75 7.86 8.67 3.87
C TYR A 75 8.49 7.28 3.81
N VAL A 76 8.59 6.72 2.61
CA VAL A 76 9.23 5.43 2.37
C VAL A 76 10.15 5.53 1.15
N GLY A 77 11.43 5.21 1.38
CA GLY A 77 12.35 4.86 0.31
C GLY A 77 12.13 3.40 -0.08
N TYR A 78 11.61 3.17 -1.27
CA TYR A 78 11.27 1.84 -1.79
C TYR A 78 12.35 1.33 -2.75
N PHE A 79 12.23 0.08 -3.18
CA PHE A 79 13.20 -0.55 -4.07
C PHE A 79 13.33 0.19 -5.41
N ALA A 80 14.47 -0.01 -6.07
CA ALA A 80 14.77 0.55 -7.39
C ALA A 80 14.67 2.09 -7.47
N GLY A 81 14.93 2.79 -6.37
CA GLY A 81 14.90 4.27 -6.33
C GLY A 81 13.49 4.87 -6.28
N VAL A 82 12.45 4.03 -6.19
CA VAL A 82 11.06 4.47 -5.99
C VAL A 82 10.94 5.14 -4.62
N LYS A 83 10.20 6.25 -4.55
CA LYS A 83 9.96 7.00 -3.32
C LYS A 83 8.48 7.31 -3.23
N TYR A 84 7.87 7.07 -2.09
CA TYR A 84 6.49 7.47 -1.88
C TYR A 84 6.30 8.04 -0.47
N GLY A 85 5.22 8.80 -0.32
CA GLY A 85 4.88 9.45 0.94
C GLY A 85 3.38 9.61 1.09
N TYR A 86 2.99 9.82 2.35
CA TYR A 86 1.61 10.06 2.73
C TYR A 86 1.57 11.17 3.77
N ALA A 87 0.70 12.16 3.56
CA ALA A 87 0.40 13.18 4.56
C ALA A 87 -1.10 13.26 4.76
N ALA A 88 -1.56 13.42 5.98
CA ALA A 88 -2.98 13.62 6.27
C ALA A 88 -3.20 14.52 7.46
N TYR A 89 -4.30 15.26 7.40
CA TYR A 89 -4.74 16.15 8.46
C TYR A 89 -6.18 15.83 8.83
N ALA A 90 -6.48 15.90 10.12
CA ALA A 90 -7.82 15.73 10.63
C ALA A 90 -8.24 16.90 11.52
N ASN A 91 -9.48 17.35 11.33
CA ASN A 91 -10.07 18.43 12.10
C ASN A 91 -11.56 18.17 12.34
N LYS A 92 -12.04 18.58 13.52
CA LYS A 92 -13.44 18.55 13.89
C LYS A 92 -14.13 19.83 13.44
N ILE A 93 -15.10 19.70 12.56
CA ILE A 93 -15.87 20.84 12.04
C ILE A 93 -17.12 21.01 12.89
N GLY A 94 -17.02 21.88 13.91
CA GLY A 94 -18.15 22.27 14.77
C GLY A 94 -18.96 21.07 15.28
N ARG A 95 -20.27 21.06 14.96
CA ARG A 95 -21.20 19.97 15.28
C ARG A 95 -21.41 18.97 14.13
N VAL A 96 -20.79 19.18 12.97
CA VAL A 96 -20.97 18.34 11.78
C VAL A 96 -20.27 17.01 11.94
N GLY A 97 -19.06 17.02 12.51
CA GLY A 97 -18.32 15.79 12.81
C GLY A 97 -16.82 15.93 12.62
N MET A 98 -16.16 14.77 12.58
CA MET A 98 -14.73 14.64 12.35
C MET A 98 -14.45 14.49 10.85
N PHE A 99 -13.52 15.27 10.31
CA PHE A 99 -13.11 15.21 8.92
C PHE A 99 -11.61 14.96 8.83
N SER A 100 -11.20 14.20 7.81
CA SER A 100 -9.79 14.03 7.47
C SER A 100 -9.58 14.14 5.97
N ALA A 101 -8.47 14.74 5.57
CA ALA A 101 -8.00 14.77 4.20
C ALA A 101 -6.57 14.25 4.14
N GLY A 102 -6.25 13.48 3.10
CA GLY A 102 -4.93 12.88 2.91
C GLY A 102 -4.43 13.00 1.48
N LEU A 103 -3.11 13.02 1.32
CA LEU A 103 -2.41 13.09 0.06
C LEU A 103 -1.40 11.96 -0.03
N HIS A 104 -1.48 11.19 -1.11
CA HIS A 104 -0.44 10.22 -1.48
C HIS A 104 0.45 10.82 -2.56
N TYR A 105 1.76 10.66 -2.38
CA TYR A 105 2.77 10.99 -3.37
C TYR A 105 3.52 9.72 -3.75
N ALA A 106 3.70 9.46 -5.04
CA ALA A 106 4.52 8.37 -5.55
C ALA A 106 5.43 8.86 -6.68
N ASN A 107 6.71 8.53 -6.58
CA ASN A 107 7.75 8.83 -7.55
C ASN A 107 8.43 7.51 -7.94
N TYR A 108 8.37 7.16 -9.21
CA TYR A 108 8.89 5.89 -9.71
C TYR A 108 10.42 5.87 -9.88
N GLY A 109 11.11 6.98 -9.60
CA GLY A 109 12.54 7.10 -9.82
C GLY A 109 12.88 7.46 -11.26
N LYS A 110 14.12 7.17 -11.67
CA LYS A 110 14.61 7.34 -13.03
C LYS A 110 15.12 5.98 -13.51
N PHE A 111 14.68 5.55 -14.68
CA PHE A 111 15.08 4.29 -15.32
C PHE A 111 15.76 4.59 -16.65
#